data_AF-A0A7W1RCZ5-F1
#
_entry.id   AF-A0A7W1RCZ5-F1
#
_cell.length_a   1.000
_cell.length_b   1.000
_cell.length_c   1.000
_cell.angle_alpha   90.00
_cell.angle_beta   90.00
_cell.angle_gamma   90.00
#
_symmetry.space_group_name_H-M   'P 1'
#
loop_
_entity.id
_entity.type
_entity.pdbx_description
1 polymer ?
#
loop_
_entity_poly.entity_id
_entity_poly.type
_entity_poly.pdbx_seq_one_letter_code
_entity_poly.pdbx_strand_id
1 'polypeptide(L)'
;MRVATHEDVERIAEKILDPGRKQLVVGLTSREGEDEPSVDPFDVRALVGPGPQIYYLPTGALTVDLRARLPERFTPFNGSLRVWFPGITLQSDPYEHINVFDASGVYGYRSLQFFAYKLHEALTARQIALEVDPVLVYRELASARAREDTEQLRTELEEKLRRVGSDRERAERRAEQALARAELAERRLRIAERDHTSTPARTNDPAGALHLLILDRWLETMTLEDRARHPLGKYVLAPEFVQAVEVLSYLVRDRIAFVCAMIAANRTTNLTALAVTARHDHGSQNGDASQDGDGAQAVPADGTSAWQCTLTRADSDSPPAVLYLQWADGTIEFQALSSARATSLE
;
A
#
# COMPACT_ATOMS: atom_id res chain seq x y z
N MET A 1 40.11 26.77 -29.54
CA MET A 1 41.52 26.76 -29.09
C MET A 1 41.60 27.51 -27.76
N ARG A 2 42.12 26.89 -26.71
CA ARG A 2 42.32 27.56 -25.41
C ARG A 2 43.57 28.43 -25.49
N VAL A 3 43.46 29.67 -25.00
CA VAL A 3 44.55 30.64 -24.92
C VAL A 3 45.21 30.46 -23.56
N ALA A 4 46.50 30.09 -23.55
CA ALA A 4 47.22 29.78 -22.32
C ALA A 4 48.35 30.77 -22.02
N THR A 5 48.82 31.49 -23.04
CA THR A 5 50.01 32.35 -22.93
C THR A 5 49.78 33.73 -23.52
N HIS A 6 50.63 34.69 -23.15
CA HIS A 6 50.68 36.02 -23.77
C HIS A 6 51.04 35.96 -25.26
N GLU A 7 51.83 34.97 -25.68
CA GLU A 7 52.13 34.73 -27.10
C GLU A 7 50.87 34.28 -27.87
N ASP A 8 50.02 33.46 -27.27
CA ASP A 8 48.72 33.11 -27.87
C ASP A 8 47.81 34.34 -28.01
N VAL A 9 47.83 35.23 -27.01
CA VAL A 9 47.10 36.51 -27.04
C VAL A 9 47.58 37.39 -28.18
N GLU A 10 48.89 37.52 -28.37
CA GLU A 10 49.51 38.23 -29.49
C GLU A 10 49.06 37.66 -30.84
N ARG A 11 49.18 36.35 -31.01
CA ARG A 11 48.77 35.65 -32.24
C ARG A 11 47.29 35.87 -32.58
N ILE A 12 46.43 35.92 -31.56
CA ILE A 12 45.00 36.20 -31.74
C ILE A 12 44.76 37.67 -32.09
N ALA A 13 45.45 38.61 -31.45
CA ALA A 13 45.35 40.03 -31.78
C ALA A 13 45.76 40.30 -33.23
N GLU A 14 46.91 39.75 -33.67
CA GLU A 14 47.35 39.80 -35.06
C GLU A 14 46.30 39.22 -36.01
N LYS A 15 45.72 38.07 -35.66
CA LYS A 15 44.67 37.44 -36.46
C LYS A 15 43.39 38.28 -36.51
N ILE A 16 43.04 38.97 -35.43
CA ILE A 16 41.86 39.84 -35.37
C ILE A 16 42.04 41.07 -36.26
N LEU A 17 43.26 41.63 -36.28
CA LEU A 17 43.61 42.86 -36.98
C LEU A 17 44.12 42.63 -38.41
N ASP A 18 44.29 41.38 -38.85
CA ASP A 18 44.70 41.03 -40.21
C ASP A 18 43.68 41.55 -41.26
N PRO A 19 44.06 42.54 -42.10
CA PRO A 19 43.16 43.10 -43.09
C PRO A 19 42.83 42.12 -44.23
N GLY A 20 43.66 41.09 -44.43
CA GLY A 20 43.46 40.03 -45.43
C GLY A 20 42.57 38.88 -44.95
N ARG A 21 42.15 38.90 -43.68
CA ARG A 21 41.32 37.83 -43.09
C ARG A 21 39.96 37.76 -43.77
N LYS A 22 39.60 36.57 -44.24
CA LYS A 22 38.28 36.29 -44.86
C LYS A 22 37.27 35.65 -43.91
N GLN A 23 37.72 35.10 -42.79
CA GLN A 23 36.89 34.34 -41.86
C GLN A 23 36.60 35.14 -40.59
N LEU A 24 35.49 34.81 -39.92
CA LEU A 24 35.19 35.35 -38.59
C LEU A 24 36.19 34.81 -37.57
N VAL A 25 36.47 35.61 -36.53
CA VAL A 25 37.09 35.11 -35.30
C VAL A 25 36.09 35.26 -34.17
N VAL A 26 35.99 34.24 -33.33
CA VAL A 26 35.10 34.18 -32.18
C VAL A 26 35.92 34.06 -30.91
N GLY A 27 35.67 34.92 -29.94
CA GLY A 27 36.26 34.89 -28.60
C GLY A 27 35.20 34.51 -27.58
N LEU A 28 35.45 33.44 -26.83
CA LEU A 28 34.67 33.01 -25.69
C LEU A 28 35.48 33.30 -24.44
N THR A 29 34.84 33.83 -23.40
CA THR A 29 35.47 34.02 -22.09
C THR A 29 34.78 33.18 -21.03
N SER A 30 35.51 32.82 -19.98
CA SER A 30 34.92 32.26 -18.75
C SER A 30 34.49 33.39 -17.83
N ARG A 31 33.67 33.13 -16.80
CA ARG A 31 33.53 34.12 -15.73
C ARG A 31 34.74 34.12 -14.81
N GLU A 32 34.82 35.16 -13.98
CA GLU A 32 35.76 35.18 -12.88
C GLU A 32 35.60 33.94 -11.98
N GLY A 33 36.70 33.19 -11.79
CA GLY A 33 36.72 31.94 -11.02
C GLY A 33 36.27 30.69 -11.77
N GLU A 34 35.83 30.80 -13.03
CA GLU A 34 35.44 29.66 -13.86
C GLU A 34 36.59 29.24 -14.81
N ASP A 35 36.79 27.93 -14.95
CA ASP A 35 37.81 27.34 -15.81
C ASP A 35 37.34 27.04 -17.24
N GLU A 36 36.04 27.12 -17.49
CA GLU A 36 35.37 26.83 -18.77
C GLU A 36 34.66 28.08 -19.32
N PRO A 37 34.53 28.22 -20.65
CA PRO A 37 33.80 29.34 -21.23
C PRO A 37 32.33 29.26 -20.84
N SER A 38 31.71 30.41 -20.63
CA SER A 38 30.31 30.42 -20.18
C SER A 38 29.32 29.96 -21.27
N VAL A 39 29.72 29.98 -22.54
CA VAL A 39 28.96 29.38 -23.66
C VAL A 39 29.69 28.16 -24.17
N ASP A 40 28.95 27.06 -24.39
CA ASP A 40 29.48 25.83 -24.97
C ASP A 40 30.12 26.12 -26.36
N PRO A 41 31.43 25.88 -26.53
CA PRO A 41 32.11 26.06 -27.81
C PRO A 41 31.51 25.23 -28.96
N PHE A 42 30.88 24.08 -28.67
CA PHE A 42 30.26 23.24 -29.69
C PHE A 42 28.96 23.85 -30.22
N ASP A 43 28.14 24.45 -29.37
CA ASP A 43 26.95 25.19 -29.82
C ASP A 43 27.35 26.38 -30.69
N VAL A 44 28.36 27.13 -30.25
CA VAL A 44 28.89 28.27 -31.00
C VAL A 44 29.43 27.79 -32.35
N ARG A 45 30.18 26.69 -32.37
CA ARG A 45 30.67 26.06 -33.60
C ARG A 45 29.55 25.68 -34.55
N ALA A 46 28.48 25.08 -34.04
CA ALA A 46 27.32 24.73 -34.86
C ALA A 46 26.69 25.99 -35.49
N LEU A 47 26.57 27.08 -34.73
CA LEU A 47 25.98 28.35 -35.21
C LEU A 47 26.85 29.09 -36.22
N VAL A 48 28.17 29.09 -36.05
CA VAL A 48 29.09 29.86 -36.91
C VAL A 48 29.65 29.05 -38.09
N GLY A 49 29.40 27.74 -38.12
CA GLY A 49 29.93 26.82 -39.12
C GLY A 49 31.40 26.41 -38.87
N PRO A 50 31.97 25.50 -39.69
CA PRO A 50 33.35 25.02 -39.53
C PRO A 50 34.43 26.07 -39.85
N GLY A 51 34.14 27.07 -40.69
CA GLY A 51 35.12 28.06 -41.14
C GLY A 51 35.74 28.93 -40.04
N PRO A 52 34.96 29.62 -39.18
CA PRO A 52 35.48 30.55 -38.18
C PRO A 52 36.44 29.96 -37.16
N GLN A 53 37.39 30.76 -36.69
CA GLN A 53 38.30 30.36 -35.60
C GLN A 53 37.69 30.72 -34.24
N ILE A 54 37.57 29.73 -33.35
CA ILE A 54 37.00 29.93 -32.01
C ILE A 54 38.13 29.83 -30.97
N TYR A 55 38.34 30.91 -30.23
CA TYR A 55 39.30 31.02 -29.14
C TYR A 55 38.58 31.09 -27.80
N TYR A 56 39.12 30.40 -26.81
CA TYR A 56 38.69 30.48 -25.43
C TYR A 56 39.74 31.20 -24.60
N LEU A 57 39.37 32.34 -24.03
CA LEU A 57 40.20 33.20 -23.19
C LEU A 57 39.69 33.16 -21.75
N PRO A 58 40.40 32.50 -20.82
CA PRO A 58 40.07 32.58 -19.40
C PRO A 58 40.08 34.04 -18.93
N THR A 59 39.06 34.45 -18.15
CA THR A 59 39.00 35.80 -17.60
C THR A 59 40.19 36.05 -16.66
N GLY A 60 40.89 37.18 -16.85
CA GLY A 60 42.06 37.55 -16.05
C GLY A 60 43.17 38.24 -16.86
N ALA A 61 44.42 37.95 -16.52
CA ALA A 61 45.59 38.61 -17.10
C ALA A 61 45.64 38.54 -18.64
N LEU A 62 45.25 37.42 -19.24
CA LEU A 62 45.24 37.26 -20.69
C LEU A 62 44.17 38.11 -21.38
N THR A 63 42.98 38.29 -20.78
CA THR A 63 41.96 39.21 -21.29
C THR A 63 42.40 40.68 -21.16
N VAL A 64 43.16 41.02 -20.11
CA VAL A 64 43.73 42.37 -19.95
C VAL A 64 44.80 42.63 -21.00
N ASP A 65 45.67 41.66 -21.27
CA ASP A 65 46.67 41.76 -22.34
C ASP A 65 46.01 41.90 -23.73
N LEU A 66 44.98 41.11 -24.03
CA LEU A 66 44.24 41.27 -25.28
C LEU A 66 43.62 42.67 -25.41
N ARG A 67 43.14 43.24 -24.30
CA ARG A 67 42.60 44.61 -24.27
C ARG A 67 43.63 45.67 -24.57
N ALA A 68 44.89 45.48 -24.18
CA ALA A 68 45.97 46.41 -24.51
C ALA A 68 46.35 46.39 -26.01
N ARG A 69 46.01 45.30 -26.72
CA ARG A 69 46.39 45.06 -28.12
C ARG A 69 45.29 45.35 -29.14
N LEU A 70 44.04 45.42 -28.70
CA LEU A 70 42.88 45.70 -29.57
C LEU A 70 42.39 47.16 -29.40
N PRO A 71 41.63 47.70 -30.37
CA PRO A 71 40.96 48.98 -30.21
C PRO A 71 40.03 48.99 -28.98
N GLU A 72 39.70 50.19 -28.49
CA GLU A 72 38.89 50.31 -27.29
C GLU A 72 37.55 49.57 -27.44
N ARG A 73 37.16 48.83 -26.39
CA ARG A 73 35.91 48.05 -26.35
C ARG A 73 35.82 46.93 -27.37
N PHE A 74 36.93 46.42 -27.92
CA PHE A 74 36.95 45.22 -28.79
C PHE A 74 37.19 43.89 -28.07
N THR A 75 37.50 43.91 -26.78
CA THR A 75 37.83 42.71 -26.01
C THR A 75 36.58 42.08 -25.39
N PRO A 76 36.39 40.75 -25.45
CA PRO A 76 35.40 40.06 -24.63
C PRO A 76 35.79 40.14 -23.16
N PHE A 77 34.81 40.12 -22.26
CA PHE A 77 34.99 40.17 -20.82
C PHE A 77 34.04 39.20 -20.10
N ASN A 78 34.49 38.64 -18.98
CA ASN A 78 33.68 38.02 -17.92
C ASN A 78 32.52 37.11 -18.40
N GLY A 79 32.81 36.12 -19.23
CA GLY A 79 31.80 35.17 -19.73
C GLY A 79 31.19 35.55 -21.07
N SER A 80 31.45 36.76 -21.59
CA SER A 80 30.94 37.19 -22.89
C SER A 80 31.46 36.36 -24.07
N LEU A 81 30.62 36.31 -25.10
CA LEU A 81 30.95 35.86 -26.44
C LEU A 81 31.11 37.07 -27.33
N ARG A 82 32.20 37.10 -28.11
CA ARG A 82 32.44 38.15 -29.10
C ARG A 82 32.77 37.60 -30.48
N VAL A 83 32.25 38.23 -31.52
CA VAL A 83 32.57 37.93 -32.92
C VAL A 83 33.20 39.14 -33.60
N TRP A 84 34.37 38.92 -34.18
CA TRP A 84 35.11 39.88 -34.98
C TRP A 84 34.95 39.54 -36.47
N PHE A 85 34.22 40.39 -37.21
CA PHE A 85 34.09 40.32 -38.66
C PHE A 85 35.40 40.75 -39.36
N PRO A 86 35.68 40.25 -40.57
CA PRO A 86 36.75 40.76 -41.45
C PRO A 86 36.82 42.28 -41.57
N GLY A 87 38.04 42.81 -41.75
CA GLY A 87 38.25 44.24 -42.03
C GLY A 87 38.21 45.18 -40.82
N ILE A 88 38.55 44.69 -39.62
CA ILE A 88 38.67 45.56 -38.44
C ILE A 88 39.83 46.53 -38.63
N THR A 89 39.58 47.79 -38.30
CA THR A 89 40.57 48.86 -38.24
C THR A 89 40.54 49.53 -36.87
N LEU A 90 41.49 50.41 -36.59
CA LEU A 90 41.50 51.24 -35.39
C LEU A 90 40.28 52.19 -35.28
N GLN A 91 39.58 52.42 -36.40
CA GLN A 91 38.44 53.33 -36.50
C GLN A 91 37.10 52.58 -36.55
N SER A 92 37.12 51.24 -36.56
CA SER A 92 35.90 50.43 -36.62
C SER A 92 35.04 50.64 -35.38
N ASP A 93 33.72 50.73 -35.58
CA ASP A 93 32.78 50.82 -34.47
C ASP A 93 32.69 49.47 -33.73
N PRO A 94 32.99 49.39 -32.42
CA PRO A 94 32.87 48.15 -31.66
C PRO A 94 31.47 47.53 -31.69
N TYR A 95 30.40 48.30 -31.92
CA TYR A 95 29.01 47.81 -31.96
C TYR A 95 28.65 47.13 -33.29
N GLU A 96 29.43 47.33 -34.34
CA GLU A 96 29.32 46.57 -35.58
C GLU A 96 29.74 45.10 -35.39
N HIS A 97 30.44 44.80 -34.30
CA HIS A 97 30.92 43.48 -33.92
C HIS A 97 30.02 42.91 -32.82
N ILE A 98 29.63 41.65 -32.97
CA ILE A 98 28.68 41.04 -32.04
C ILE A 98 29.36 40.84 -30.69
N ASN A 99 28.75 41.35 -29.64
CA ASN A 99 29.08 41.03 -28.26
C ASN A 99 27.81 40.57 -27.54
N VAL A 100 27.85 39.38 -26.94
CA VAL A 100 26.75 38.78 -26.18
C VAL A 100 27.22 38.55 -24.75
N PHE A 101 26.57 39.24 -23.82
CA PHE A 101 26.81 39.13 -22.40
C PHE A 101 25.53 38.76 -21.64
N ASP A 102 25.59 37.74 -20.79
CA ASP A 102 24.49 37.33 -19.92
C ASP A 102 24.84 37.58 -18.45
N ALA A 103 24.23 38.63 -17.91
CA ALA A 103 24.42 39.05 -16.52
C ALA A 103 23.82 38.06 -15.51
N SER A 104 22.95 37.13 -15.92
CA SER A 104 22.20 36.28 -14.99
C SER A 104 23.03 35.18 -14.33
N GLY A 105 24.25 34.90 -14.80
CA GLY A 105 24.97 33.72 -14.34
C GLY A 105 24.63 32.45 -15.14
N VAL A 106 23.54 32.43 -15.89
CA VAL A 106 23.08 31.21 -16.57
C VAL A 106 23.12 31.47 -18.08
N TYR A 107 24.27 31.21 -18.68
CA TYR A 107 24.35 31.20 -20.14
C TYR A 107 23.57 30.00 -20.65
N GLY A 108 22.37 30.28 -21.14
CA GLY A 108 21.47 29.27 -21.67
C GLY A 108 20.95 29.63 -23.06
N TYR A 109 19.83 29.03 -23.42
CA TYR A 109 19.19 29.18 -24.73
C TYR A 109 18.96 30.63 -25.13
N ARG A 110 18.64 31.51 -24.19
CA ARG A 110 18.37 32.93 -24.51
C ARG A 110 19.58 33.64 -25.10
N SER A 111 20.77 33.35 -24.58
CA SER A 111 22.02 33.95 -25.07
C SER A 111 22.44 33.37 -26.41
N LEU A 112 22.25 32.06 -26.62
CA LEU A 112 22.44 31.43 -27.94
C LEU A 112 21.42 31.90 -28.98
N GLN A 113 20.17 32.10 -28.57
CA GLN A 113 19.12 32.68 -29.41
C GLN A 113 19.54 34.06 -29.88
N PHE A 114 19.83 34.95 -28.93
CA PHE A 114 20.23 36.31 -29.24
C PHE A 114 21.47 36.35 -30.12
N PHE A 115 22.44 35.46 -29.86
CA PHE A 115 23.62 35.30 -30.69
C PHE A 115 23.26 34.88 -32.12
N ALA A 116 22.45 33.83 -32.30
CA ALA A 116 22.04 33.33 -33.61
C ALA A 116 21.33 34.39 -34.45
N TYR A 117 20.38 35.12 -33.86
CA TYR A 117 19.65 36.18 -34.55
C TYR A 117 20.56 37.36 -34.94
N LYS A 118 21.40 37.82 -34.02
CA LYS A 118 22.38 38.89 -34.32
C LYS A 118 23.39 38.46 -35.37
N LEU A 119 23.83 37.21 -35.34
CA LEU A 119 24.77 36.66 -36.31
C LEU A 119 24.14 36.61 -37.70
N HIS A 120 22.92 36.10 -37.81
CA HIS A 120 22.17 36.08 -39.06
C HIS A 120 21.99 37.49 -39.64
N GLU A 121 21.52 38.44 -38.83
CA GLU A 121 21.33 39.84 -39.26
C GLU A 121 22.64 40.47 -39.73
N ALA A 122 23.71 40.32 -38.95
CA ALA A 122 25.01 40.91 -39.25
C ALA A 122 25.69 40.31 -40.50
N LEU A 123 25.50 39.01 -40.76
CA LEU A 123 26.05 38.33 -41.94
C LEU A 123 25.25 38.68 -43.20
N THR A 124 23.93 38.74 -43.11
CA THR A 124 23.05 39.20 -44.21
C THR A 124 23.37 40.66 -44.58
N ALA A 125 23.47 41.56 -43.60
CA ALA A 125 23.79 42.97 -43.84
C ALA A 125 25.13 43.18 -44.54
N ARG A 126 26.10 42.28 -44.30
CA ARG A 126 27.45 42.31 -44.88
C ARG A 126 27.61 41.46 -46.13
N GLN A 127 26.56 40.78 -46.58
CA GLN A 127 26.59 39.86 -47.71
C GLN A 127 27.68 38.77 -47.57
N ILE A 128 27.93 38.33 -46.33
CA ILE A 128 28.87 37.24 -46.06
C ILE A 128 28.12 35.92 -46.27
N ALA A 129 28.64 35.07 -47.16
CA ALA A 129 28.03 33.78 -47.45
C ALA A 129 27.94 32.91 -46.17
N LEU A 130 26.73 32.40 -45.92
CA LEU A 130 26.45 31.48 -44.83
C LEU A 130 26.65 30.04 -45.31
N GLU A 131 27.49 29.28 -44.63
CA GLU A 131 27.52 27.82 -44.80
C GLU A 131 26.29 27.18 -44.14
N VAL A 132 25.82 27.77 -43.03
CA VAL A 132 24.66 27.35 -42.26
C VAL A 132 23.86 28.58 -41.82
N ASP A 133 22.53 28.48 -41.77
CA ASP A 133 21.70 29.55 -41.19
C ASP A 133 21.72 29.43 -39.66
N PRO A 134 22.30 30.40 -38.93
CA PRO A 134 22.42 30.33 -37.48
C PRO A 134 21.06 30.18 -36.78
N VAL A 135 19.99 30.76 -37.33
CA VAL A 135 18.66 30.70 -36.72
C VAL A 135 18.06 29.30 -36.81
N LEU A 136 18.27 28.60 -37.94
CA LEU A 136 17.81 27.22 -38.10
C LEU A 136 18.61 26.28 -37.19
N VAL A 137 19.94 26.43 -37.16
CA VAL A 137 20.80 25.62 -36.28
C VAL A 137 20.42 25.83 -34.81
N TYR A 138 20.18 27.08 -34.38
CA TYR A 138 19.71 27.35 -33.02
C TYR A 138 18.39 26.62 -32.71
N ARG A 139 17.43 26.64 -33.64
CA ARG A 139 16.14 25.95 -33.44
C ARG A 139 16.31 24.44 -33.32
N GLU A 140 17.22 23.85 -34.10
CA GLU A 140 17.54 22.43 -34.01
C GLU A 140 18.21 22.09 -32.67
N LEU A 141 19.21 22.86 -32.23
CA LEU A 141 19.85 22.71 -30.93
C LEU A 141 18.84 22.85 -29.78
N ALA A 142 17.99 23.88 -29.85
CA ALA A 142 16.94 24.11 -28.86
C ALA A 142 15.94 22.94 -28.81
N SER A 143 15.56 22.40 -29.97
CA SER A 143 14.66 21.25 -30.05
C SER A 143 15.31 19.96 -29.55
N ALA A 144 16.58 19.72 -29.87
CA ALA A 144 17.32 18.54 -29.44
C ALA A 144 17.44 18.50 -27.92
N ARG A 145 17.84 19.61 -27.31
CA ARG A 145 17.95 19.67 -25.86
C ARG A 145 16.60 19.68 -25.15
N ALA A 146 15.57 20.33 -25.70
CA ALA A 146 14.22 20.23 -25.13
C ALA A 146 13.70 18.78 -25.10
N ARG A 147 14.06 17.96 -26.10
CA ARG A 147 13.77 16.52 -26.10
C ARG A 147 14.56 15.80 -25.01
N GLU A 148 15.84 16.09 -24.86
CA GLU A 148 16.68 15.53 -23.80
C GLU A 148 16.13 15.88 -22.40
N ASP A 149 15.83 17.15 -22.14
CA ASP A 149 15.22 17.61 -20.88
C ASP A 149 13.89 16.90 -20.61
N THR A 150 13.06 16.71 -21.64
CA THR A 150 11.78 16.00 -21.52
C THR A 150 11.99 14.53 -21.19
N GLU A 151 12.96 13.86 -21.82
CA GLU A 151 13.30 12.46 -21.56
C GLU A 151 13.90 12.26 -20.15
N GLN A 152 14.74 13.19 -19.70
CA GLN A 152 15.26 13.21 -18.33
C GLN A 152 14.13 13.37 -17.31
N LEU A 153 13.25 14.38 -17.50
CA LEU A 153 12.08 14.60 -16.64
C LEU A 153 11.13 13.40 -16.64
N ARG A 154 10.92 12.75 -17.78
CA ARG A 154 10.13 11.53 -17.87
C ARG A 154 10.74 10.41 -17.04
N THR A 155 12.05 10.20 -17.18
CA THR A 155 12.80 9.17 -16.42
C THR A 155 12.72 9.44 -14.92
N GLU A 156 12.89 10.69 -14.48
CA GLU A 156 12.73 11.08 -13.08
C GLU A 156 11.31 10.84 -12.55
N LEU A 157 10.29 11.16 -13.36
CA LEU A 157 8.89 10.97 -12.99
C LEU A 157 8.54 9.49 -12.87
N GLU A 158 9.01 8.66 -13.81
CA GLU A 158 8.88 7.20 -13.75
C GLU A 158 9.55 6.63 -12.51
N GLU A 159 10.75 7.12 -12.15
CA GLU A 159 11.41 6.69 -10.92
C GLU A 159 10.62 7.09 -9.67
N LYS A 160 10.10 8.32 -9.63
CA LYS A 160 9.24 8.80 -8.53
C LYS A 160 7.97 7.96 -8.40
N LEU A 161 7.30 7.65 -9.52
CA LEU A 161 6.11 6.78 -9.53
C LEU A 161 6.44 5.37 -9.04
N ARG A 162 7.57 4.81 -9.45
CA ARG A 162 8.05 3.50 -8.97
C ARG A 162 8.31 3.49 -7.46
N ARG A 163 8.91 4.56 -6.93
CA ARG A 163 9.15 4.72 -5.48
C ARG A 163 7.82 4.79 -4.71
N VAL A 164 6.88 5.62 -5.17
CA VAL A 164 5.54 5.74 -4.55
C VAL A 164 4.77 4.42 -4.60
N GLY A 165 4.81 3.70 -5.73
CA GLY A 165 4.20 2.37 -5.84
C GLY A 165 4.79 1.36 -4.86
N SER A 166 6.13 1.33 -4.76
CA SER A 166 6.84 0.45 -3.81
C SER A 166 6.50 0.75 -2.35
N ASP A 167 6.39 2.04 -1.99
CA ASP A 167 6.03 2.46 -0.65
C ASP A 167 4.56 2.18 -0.32
N ARG A 168 3.67 2.34 -1.29
CA ARG A 168 2.27 1.94 -1.17
C ARG A 168 2.13 0.45 -0.88
N GLU A 169 2.78 -0.41 -1.66
CA GLU A 169 2.73 -1.86 -1.40
C GLU A 169 3.30 -2.23 -0.03
N ARG A 170 4.37 -1.56 0.41
CA ARG A 170 4.93 -1.77 1.76
C ARG A 170 3.94 -1.34 2.83
N ALA A 171 3.22 -0.25 2.63
CA ALA A 171 2.19 0.21 3.56
C ALA A 171 0.99 -0.75 3.60
N GLU A 172 0.53 -1.25 2.45
CA GLU A 172 -0.52 -2.26 2.35
C GLU A 172 -0.12 -3.55 3.07
N ARG A 173 1.08 -4.09 2.81
CA ARG A 173 1.61 -5.27 3.52
C ARG A 173 1.70 -5.06 5.04
N ARG A 174 2.09 -3.87 5.50
CA ARG A 174 2.12 -3.54 6.93
C ARG A 174 0.72 -3.47 7.54
N ALA A 175 -0.25 -2.92 6.81
CA ALA A 175 -1.63 -2.84 7.26
C ALA A 175 -2.27 -4.23 7.38
N GLU A 176 -2.06 -5.11 6.39
CA GLU A 176 -2.51 -6.51 6.42
C GLU A 176 -1.90 -7.27 7.60
N GLN A 177 -0.59 -7.12 7.84
CA GLN A 177 0.08 -7.75 8.99
C GLN A 177 -0.45 -7.21 10.32
N ALA A 178 -0.74 -5.92 10.41
CA ALA A 178 -1.31 -5.31 11.61
C ALA A 178 -2.73 -5.83 11.89
N LEU A 179 -3.55 -5.95 10.85
CA LEU A 179 -4.90 -6.51 10.95
C LEU A 179 -4.86 -7.97 11.41
N ALA A 180 -4.03 -8.81 10.79
CA ALA A 180 -3.88 -10.21 11.18
C ALA A 180 -3.41 -10.37 12.65
N ARG A 181 -2.51 -9.49 13.12
CA ARG A 181 -2.09 -9.47 14.52
C ARG A 181 -3.22 -9.05 15.46
N ALA A 182 -4.02 -8.06 15.07
CA ALA A 182 -5.16 -7.59 15.85
C ALA A 182 -6.22 -8.70 16.00
N GLU A 183 -6.56 -9.39 14.92
CA GLU A 183 -7.50 -10.53 14.94
C GLU A 183 -7.00 -11.67 15.84
N LEU A 184 -5.70 -11.99 15.78
CA LEU A 184 -5.11 -13.02 16.63
C LEU A 184 -5.09 -12.62 18.12
N ALA A 185 -4.83 -11.34 18.41
CA ALA A 185 -4.93 -10.81 19.77
C ALA A 185 -6.37 -10.85 20.30
N GLU A 186 -7.35 -10.49 19.47
CA GLU A 186 -8.77 -10.55 19.82
C GLU A 186 -9.21 -12.00 20.09
N ARG A 187 -8.82 -12.96 19.25
CA ARG A 187 -9.10 -14.38 19.49
C ARG A 187 -8.50 -14.87 20.82
N ARG A 188 -7.28 -14.44 21.15
CA ARG A 188 -6.63 -14.78 22.43
C ARG A 188 -7.38 -14.19 23.62
N LEU A 189 -7.82 -12.93 23.52
CA LEU A 189 -8.62 -12.29 24.56
C LEU A 189 -9.94 -13.04 24.79
N ARG A 190 -10.67 -13.41 23.73
CA ARG A 190 -11.91 -14.19 23.85
C ARG A 190 -11.70 -15.56 24.52
N ILE A 191 -10.59 -16.24 24.25
CA ILE A 191 -10.25 -17.51 24.91
C ILE A 191 -9.95 -17.26 26.40
N ALA A 192 -9.14 -16.25 26.71
CA ALA A 192 -8.79 -15.92 28.10
C ALA A 192 -10.02 -15.49 28.93
N GLU A 193 -10.95 -14.74 28.34
CA GLU A 193 -12.22 -14.35 28.97
C GLU A 193 -13.08 -15.57 29.29
N ARG A 194 -13.20 -16.52 28.35
CA ARG A 194 -13.93 -17.78 28.58
C ARG A 194 -13.34 -18.60 29.73
N ASP A 195 -12.02 -18.65 29.83
CA ASP A 195 -11.33 -19.34 30.92
C ASP A 195 -11.50 -18.62 32.27
N HIS A 196 -11.56 -17.28 32.29
CA HIS A 196 -11.77 -16.49 33.53
C HIS A 196 -13.21 -16.51 34.04
N THR A 197 -14.21 -16.56 33.16
CA THR A 197 -15.61 -16.81 33.56
C THR A 197 -15.84 -18.21 34.15
N SER A 198 -14.86 -19.11 34.02
CA SER A 198 -14.88 -20.44 34.65
C SER A 198 -14.29 -20.45 36.07
N THR A 199 -14.13 -19.30 36.73
CA THR A 199 -13.78 -19.28 38.15
C THR A 199 -14.91 -19.96 38.93
N PRO A 200 -14.68 -21.13 39.56
CA PRO A 200 -15.74 -21.82 40.28
C PRO A 200 -15.99 -21.05 41.57
N ALA A 201 -16.89 -20.08 41.50
CA ALA A 201 -17.71 -19.81 42.67
C ALA A 201 -18.34 -21.16 43.01
N ARG A 202 -17.85 -21.81 44.07
CA ARG A 202 -18.59 -22.85 44.78
C ARG A 202 -19.89 -22.19 45.24
N THR A 203 -20.87 -22.11 44.35
CA THR A 203 -22.23 -21.77 44.68
C THR A 203 -22.73 -22.95 45.47
N ASN A 204 -23.13 -22.73 46.73
CA ASN A 204 -23.74 -23.74 47.61
C ASN A 204 -25.10 -24.27 47.06
N ASP A 205 -25.37 -24.06 45.77
CA ASP A 205 -26.58 -24.41 45.05
C ASP A 205 -26.20 -24.88 43.62
N PRO A 206 -25.89 -26.16 43.43
CA PRO A 206 -25.56 -26.72 42.11
C PRO A 206 -26.76 -26.69 41.15
N ALA A 207 -28.00 -26.72 41.68
CA ALA A 207 -29.21 -26.63 40.87
C ALA A 207 -29.37 -25.23 40.28
N GLY A 208 -29.16 -24.19 41.09
CA GLY A 208 -29.13 -22.80 40.65
C GLY A 208 -28.02 -22.54 39.62
N ALA A 209 -26.83 -23.09 39.81
CA ALA A 209 -25.75 -22.98 38.84
C ALA A 209 -26.10 -23.61 37.48
N LEU A 210 -26.71 -24.81 37.49
CA LEU A 210 -27.15 -25.48 36.27
C LEU A 210 -28.31 -24.72 35.59
N HIS A 211 -29.25 -24.18 36.37
CA HIS A 211 -30.34 -23.35 35.85
C HIS A 211 -29.80 -22.10 35.12
N LEU A 212 -28.82 -21.40 35.71
CA LEU A 212 -28.19 -20.24 35.08
C LEU A 212 -27.46 -20.63 33.79
N LEU A 213 -26.78 -21.78 33.77
CA LEU A 213 -26.11 -22.27 32.56
C LEU A 213 -27.09 -22.62 31.44
N ILE A 214 -28.26 -23.20 31.78
CA ILE A 214 -29.35 -23.46 30.82
C ILE A 214 -29.88 -22.13 30.27
N LEU A 215 -30.11 -21.14 31.13
CA LEU A 215 -30.60 -19.82 30.74
C LEU A 215 -29.60 -19.11 29.82
N ASP A 216 -28.32 -19.15 30.17
CA ASP A 216 -27.25 -18.54 29.39
C ASP A 216 -27.16 -19.18 27.98
N ARG A 217 -27.22 -20.51 27.90
CA ARG A 217 -27.24 -21.21 26.60
C ARG A 217 -28.47 -20.90 25.77
N TRP A 218 -29.63 -20.72 26.39
CA TRP A 218 -30.83 -20.26 25.69
C TRP A 218 -30.63 -18.82 25.14
N LEU A 219 -30.05 -17.92 25.92
CA LEU A 219 -29.80 -16.54 25.52
C LEU A 219 -28.74 -16.41 24.42
N GLU A 220 -27.66 -17.20 24.48
CA GLU A 220 -26.59 -17.16 23.49
C GLU A 220 -26.97 -17.84 22.17
N THR A 221 -27.74 -18.93 22.24
CA THR A 221 -28.09 -19.72 21.04
C THR A 221 -29.26 -19.11 20.28
N MET A 222 -30.20 -18.46 20.97
CA MET A 222 -31.42 -17.98 20.35
C MET A 222 -31.42 -16.46 20.14
N THR A 223 -31.81 -16.05 18.93
CA THR A 223 -32.09 -14.64 18.63
C THR A 223 -33.30 -14.13 19.42
N LEU A 224 -33.46 -12.81 19.52
CA LEU A 224 -34.63 -12.21 20.19
C LEU A 224 -35.97 -12.68 19.60
N GLU A 225 -36.04 -12.83 18.27
CA GLU A 225 -37.23 -13.30 17.57
C GLU A 225 -37.50 -14.78 17.84
N ASP A 226 -36.44 -15.60 17.88
CA ASP A 226 -36.54 -17.02 18.21
C ASP A 226 -37.04 -17.24 19.63
N ARG A 227 -36.57 -16.44 20.60
CA ARG A 227 -37.01 -16.49 22.00
C ARG A 227 -38.48 -16.12 22.17
N ALA A 228 -39.01 -15.23 21.33
CA ALA A 228 -40.42 -14.88 21.34
C ALA A 228 -41.31 -16.02 20.80
N ARG A 229 -40.83 -16.76 19.80
CA ARG A 229 -41.53 -17.93 19.23
C ARG A 229 -41.39 -19.18 20.09
N HIS A 230 -40.26 -19.32 20.78
CA HIS A 230 -39.88 -20.48 21.59
C HIS A 230 -39.41 -20.01 22.97
N PRO A 231 -40.34 -19.53 23.81
CA PRO A 231 -40.00 -19.13 25.17
C PRO A 231 -39.50 -20.35 25.95
N LEU A 232 -38.61 -20.11 26.90
CA LEU A 232 -38.15 -21.16 27.80
C LEU A 232 -39.34 -21.63 28.65
N GLY A 233 -39.79 -22.87 28.43
CA GLY A 233 -40.90 -23.48 29.15
C GLY A 233 -40.58 -23.70 30.63
N LYS A 234 -41.60 -24.05 31.42
CA LYS A 234 -41.41 -24.44 32.82
C LYS A 234 -40.66 -25.76 32.87
N TYR A 235 -39.62 -25.83 33.69
CA TYR A 235 -38.90 -27.06 33.91
C TYR A 235 -38.46 -27.23 35.36
N VAL A 236 -38.25 -28.49 35.73
CA VAL A 236 -37.78 -28.92 37.05
C VAL A 236 -36.50 -29.74 36.86
N LEU A 237 -35.50 -29.48 37.69
CA LEU A 237 -34.25 -30.26 37.73
C LEU A 237 -34.33 -31.23 38.91
N ALA A 238 -34.43 -32.54 38.63
CA ALA A 238 -34.42 -33.53 39.69
C ALA A 238 -33.05 -33.50 40.43
N PRO A 239 -33.02 -33.70 41.75
CA PRO A 239 -31.77 -33.70 42.52
C PRO A 239 -30.72 -34.67 41.96
N GLU A 240 -31.16 -35.85 41.50
CA GLU A 240 -30.31 -36.89 40.91
C GLU A 240 -29.66 -36.41 39.61
N PHE A 241 -30.42 -35.69 38.78
CA PHE A 241 -29.92 -35.08 37.55
C PHE A 241 -28.83 -34.04 37.84
N VAL A 242 -29.08 -33.15 38.79
CA VAL A 242 -28.13 -32.09 39.18
C VAL A 242 -26.82 -32.69 39.68
N GLN A 243 -26.90 -33.69 40.57
CA GLN A 243 -25.72 -34.39 41.09
C GLN A 243 -24.93 -35.10 39.97
N ALA A 244 -25.62 -35.74 39.03
CA ALA A 244 -24.99 -36.39 37.89
C ALA A 244 -24.27 -35.40 36.96
N VAL A 245 -24.80 -34.18 36.78
CA VAL A 245 -24.14 -33.14 35.98
C VAL A 245 -22.96 -32.53 36.73
N GLU A 246 -23.04 -32.39 38.06
CA GLU A 246 -22.01 -31.77 38.89
C GLU A 246 -20.68 -32.53 38.89
N VAL A 247 -20.67 -33.83 38.62
CA VAL A 247 -19.41 -34.61 38.54
C VAL A 247 -18.70 -34.49 37.18
N LEU A 248 -19.36 -33.92 36.17
CA LEU A 248 -18.83 -33.86 34.80
C LEU A 248 -17.83 -32.73 34.60
N SER A 249 -17.00 -32.81 33.55
CA SER A 249 -16.15 -31.69 33.15
C SER A 249 -16.98 -30.50 32.68
N TYR A 250 -16.45 -29.28 32.82
CA TYR A 250 -17.15 -28.05 32.41
C TYR A 250 -17.68 -28.14 30.97
N LEU A 251 -16.86 -28.63 30.03
CA LEU A 251 -17.25 -28.78 28.63
C LEU A 251 -18.46 -29.71 28.43
N VAL A 252 -18.60 -30.76 29.25
CA VAL A 252 -19.73 -31.69 29.16
C VAL A 252 -20.97 -31.09 29.82
N ARG A 253 -20.83 -30.40 30.97
CA ARG A 253 -21.94 -29.67 31.61
C ARG A 253 -22.53 -28.63 30.69
N ASP A 254 -21.66 -27.89 30.01
CA ASP A 254 -22.03 -26.85 29.05
C ASP A 254 -22.90 -27.39 27.89
N ARG A 255 -22.51 -28.56 27.37
CA ARG A 255 -23.27 -29.27 26.34
C ARG A 255 -24.61 -29.79 26.86
N ILE A 256 -24.66 -30.32 28.07
CA ILE A 256 -25.91 -30.79 28.70
C ILE A 256 -26.86 -29.61 28.92
N ALA A 257 -26.36 -28.47 29.40
CA ALA A 257 -27.15 -27.26 29.58
C ALA A 257 -27.74 -26.75 28.26
N PHE A 258 -26.96 -26.81 27.16
CA PHE A 258 -27.47 -26.54 25.82
C PHE A 258 -28.63 -27.48 25.44
N VAL A 259 -28.48 -28.79 25.67
CA VAL A 259 -29.54 -29.77 25.37
C VAL A 259 -30.79 -29.49 26.19
N CYS A 260 -30.65 -29.26 27.50
CA CYS A 260 -31.76 -28.90 28.38
C CYS A 260 -32.47 -27.62 27.92
N ALA A 261 -31.72 -26.59 27.49
CA ALA A 261 -32.29 -25.36 26.95
C ALA A 261 -33.12 -25.63 25.68
N MET A 262 -32.63 -26.48 24.77
CA MET A 262 -33.35 -26.82 23.55
C MET A 262 -34.59 -27.68 23.80
N ILE A 263 -34.55 -28.57 24.79
CA ILE A 263 -35.71 -29.34 25.25
C ILE A 263 -36.75 -28.41 25.87
N ALA A 264 -36.35 -27.57 26.83
CA ALA A 264 -37.26 -26.67 27.54
C ALA A 264 -37.88 -25.60 26.61
N ALA A 265 -37.21 -25.22 25.53
CA ALA A 265 -37.76 -24.33 24.50
C ALA A 265 -38.53 -25.05 23.37
N ASN A 266 -38.76 -26.36 23.49
CA ASN A 266 -39.44 -27.20 22.50
C ASN A 266 -38.84 -27.07 21.08
N ARG A 267 -37.50 -27.13 20.99
CA ARG A 267 -36.73 -26.95 19.74
C ARG A 267 -35.96 -28.19 19.30
N THR A 268 -36.19 -29.30 19.97
CA THR A 268 -35.49 -30.57 19.72
C THR A 268 -35.72 -31.12 18.32
N THR A 269 -36.87 -30.86 17.70
CA THR A 269 -37.20 -31.33 16.34
C THR A 269 -36.51 -30.54 15.22
N ASN A 270 -36.06 -29.32 15.52
CA ASN A 270 -35.47 -28.42 14.51
C ASN A 270 -33.94 -28.47 14.46
N LEU A 271 -33.32 -29.27 15.34
CA LEU A 271 -31.86 -29.37 15.42
C LEU A 271 -31.40 -30.75 14.98
N THR A 272 -30.75 -30.81 13.81
CA THR A 272 -30.13 -32.04 13.27
C THR A 272 -29.10 -32.67 14.22
N ALA A 273 -28.59 -31.88 15.18
CA ALA A 273 -27.62 -32.29 16.19
C ALA A 273 -28.23 -32.99 17.43
N LEU A 274 -29.57 -33.11 17.50
CA LEU A 274 -30.28 -33.76 18.61
C LEU A 274 -31.15 -34.90 18.07
N ALA A 275 -31.01 -36.09 18.65
CA ALA A 275 -31.93 -37.20 18.41
C ALA A 275 -32.83 -37.37 19.64
N VAL A 276 -34.14 -37.32 19.43
CA VAL A 276 -35.14 -37.56 20.48
C VAL A 276 -35.79 -38.90 20.23
N THR A 277 -35.80 -39.74 21.27
CA THR A 277 -36.41 -41.07 21.23
C THR A 277 -37.42 -41.17 22.37
N ALA A 278 -38.64 -41.62 22.08
CA ALA A 278 -39.64 -41.94 23.10
C ALA A 278 -39.20 -43.19 23.87
N ARG A 279 -39.32 -43.18 25.20
CA ARG A 279 -38.99 -44.34 26.02
C ARG A 279 -40.25 -45.17 26.27
N HIS A 280 -40.25 -46.42 25.83
CA HIS A 280 -41.23 -47.39 26.30
C HIS A 280 -40.75 -47.94 27.64
N ASP A 281 -41.53 -47.72 28.70
CA ASP A 281 -41.22 -48.33 29.99
C ASP A 281 -41.32 -49.86 29.86
N HIS A 282 -40.16 -50.51 29.76
CA HIS A 282 -40.04 -51.96 29.89
C HIS A 282 -40.27 -52.35 31.34
N GLY A 283 -41.54 -52.38 31.73
CA GLY A 283 -42.03 -52.76 33.04
C GLY A 283 -43.32 -53.58 32.97
N SER A 284 -43.39 -54.56 32.05
CA SER A 284 -44.32 -55.69 32.17
C SER A 284 -43.70 -56.92 31.51
N GLN A 285 -42.98 -57.71 32.30
CA GLN A 285 -42.73 -59.11 31.97
C GLN A 285 -44.03 -59.87 32.20
N ASN A 286 -44.78 -60.12 31.11
CA ASN A 286 -45.53 -61.36 30.87
C ASN A 286 -46.23 -61.29 29.50
N GLY A 287 -45.95 -62.28 28.64
CA GLY A 287 -46.87 -62.72 27.60
C GLY A 287 -46.54 -62.34 26.15
N ASP A 288 -45.93 -63.29 25.45
CA ASP A 288 -46.12 -63.70 24.05
C ASP A 288 -46.58 -62.72 22.95
N ALA A 289 -45.71 -62.68 21.93
CA ALA A 289 -46.00 -62.70 20.49
C ALA A 289 -47.01 -61.69 19.89
N SER A 290 -46.48 -60.71 19.15
CA SER A 290 -46.72 -60.59 17.70
C SER A 290 -45.95 -59.42 17.09
N GLN A 291 -45.50 -59.67 15.87
CA GLN A 291 -44.75 -58.80 14.99
C GLN A 291 -45.78 -58.07 14.08
N ASP A 292 -45.44 -56.83 13.69
CA ASP A 292 -46.17 -55.91 12.79
C ASP A 292 -47.20 -54.96 13.45
N GLY A 293 -46.90 -53.66 13.43
CA GLY A 293 -47.85 -52.61 13.75
C GLY A 293 -47.22 -51.28 14.12
N ASP A 294 -47.47 -50.28 13.29
CA ASP A 294 -47.25 -48.84 13.49
C ASP A 294 -47.47 -48.41 14.96
N GLY A 295 -46.41 -47.88 15.58
CA GLY A 295 -46.30 -47.69 17.03
C GLY A 295 -47.20 -46.59 17.57
N ALA A 296 -48.47 -46.91 17.81
CA ALA A 296 -49.36 -46.07 18.59
C ALA A 296 -48.84 -45.96 20.04
N GLN A 297 -48.48 -44.75 20.44
CA GLN A 297 -48.04 -44.40 21.79
C GLN A 297 -49.10 -44.83 22.81
N ALA A 298 -48.78 -45.75 23.71
CA ALA A 298 -49.58 -46.00 24.90
C ALA A 298 -49.39 -44.84 25.88
N VAL A 299 -50.33 -43.89 25.87
CA VAL A 299 -50.38 -42.78 26.84
C VAL A 299 -50.73 -43.37 28.22
N PRO A 300 -49.86 -43.26 29.23
CA PRO A 300 -50.22 -43.64 30.60
C PRO A 300 -51.43 -42.83 31.08
N ALA A 301 -52.26 -43.40 31.96
CA ALA A 301 -53.47 -42.73 32.47
C ALA A 301 -53.20 -41.36 33.13
N ASP A 302 -51.95 -41.10 33.52
CA ASP A 302 -51.49 -39.85 34.13
C ASP A 302 -50.99 -38.80 33.11
N GLY A 303 -51.08 -39.06 31.81
CA GLY A 303 -50.75 -38.10 30.74
C GLY A 303 -49.27 -37.71 30.64
N THR A 304 -48.38 -38.42 31.34
CA THR A 304 -46.93 -38.14 31.38
C THR A 304 -46.19 -38.98 30.34
N SER A 305 -45.33 -38.34 29.53
CA SER A 305 -44.55 -39.01 28.49
C SER A 305 -43.05 -38.97 28.80
N ALA A 306 -42.38 -40.12 28.70
CA ALA A 306 -40.95 -40.25 28.95
C ALA A 306 -40.13 -40.17 27.64
N TRP A 307 -39.09 -39.34 27.66
CA TRP A 307 -38.28 -39.04 26.49
C TRP A 307 -36.78 -39.08 26.82
N GLN A 308 -35.99 -39.39 25.79
CA GLN A 308 -34.54 -39.34 25.84
C GLN A 308 -34.02 -38.46 24.70
N CYS A 309 -33.08 -37.56 25.00
CA CYS A 309 -32.41 -36.73 24.00
C CYS A 309 -30.89 -36.94 24.01
N THR A 310 -30.34 -37.36 22.87
CA THR A 310 -28.90 -37.54 22.66
C THR A 310 -28.33 -36.46 21.74
N LEU A 311 -27.10 -36.01 22.04
CA LEU A 311 -26.30 -35.21 21.11
C LEU A 311 -25.72 -36.13 20.03
N THR A 312 -26.00 -35.88 18.76
CA THR A 312 -25.57 -36.76 17.64
C THR A 312 -24.18 -36.44 17.08
N ARG A 313 -23.36 -35.63 17.77
CA ARG A 313 -22.10 -35.14 17.19
C ARG A 313 -21.00 -36.22 17.14
N ALA A 314 -20.34 -36.31 15.98
CA ALA A 314 -19.50 -37.41 15.50
C ALA A 314 -18.21 -37.75 16.28
N ASP A 315 -17.81 -36.98 17.30
CA ASP A 315 -16.44 -37.04 17.85
C ASP A 315 -16.32 -37.63 19.28
N SER A 316 -17.34 -38.31 19.82
CA SER A 316 -17.19 -39.04 21.08
C SER A 316 -17.97 -40.35 21.11
N ASP A 317 -17.30 -41.43 21.51
CA ASP A 317 -17.93 -42.71 21.85
C ASP A 317 -18.97 -42.48 22.96
N SER A 318 -20.24 -42.42 22.56
CA SER A 318 -21.44 -42.32 23.40
C SER A 318 -21.57 -41.06 24.28
N PRO A 319 -22.03 -39.91 23.76
CA PRO A 319 -22.37 -38.78 24.61
C PRO A 319 -23.53 -39.12 25.56
N PRO A 320 -23.52 -38.60 26.81
CA PRO A 320 -24.60 -38.83 27.76
C PRO A 320 -25.92 -38.28 27.21
N ALA A 321 -26.99 -39.08 27.27
CA ALA A 321 -28.32 -38.64 26.90
C ALA A 321 -29.02 -38.00 28.09
N VAL A 322 -29.80 -36.96 27.85
CA VAL A 322 -30.66 -36.34 28.86
C VAL A 322 -31.99 -37.08 28.86
N LEU A 323 -32.37 -37.63 30.02
CA LEU A 323 -33.66 -38.27 30.25
C LEU A 323 -34.61 -37.25 30.89
N TYR A 324 -35.80 -37.11 30.31
CA TYR A 324 -36.80 -36.16 30.81
C TYR A 324 -38.23 -36.69 30.68
N LEU A 325 -39.09 -36.22 31.58
CA LEU A 325 -40.53 -36.40 31.50
C LEU A 325 -41.17 -35.11 31.01
N GLN A 326 -42.22 -35.26 30.20
CA GLN A 326 -43.09 -34.16 29.82
C GLN A 326 -44.47 -34.40 30.43
N TRP A 327 -44.89 -33.47 31.28
CA TRP A 327 -46.17 -33.48 31.97
C TRP A 327 -47.27 -32.93 31.06
N ALA A 328 -48.53 -33.26 31.35
CA ALA A 328 -49.69 -32.83 30.56
C ALA A 328 -49.88 -31.29 30.52
N ASP A 329 -49.34 -30.57 31.51
CA ASP A 329 -49.33 -29.10 31.57
C ASP A 329 -48.18 -28.45 30.76
N GLY A 330 -47.33 -29.27 30.14
CA GLY A 330 -46.16 -28.84 29.37
C GLY A 330 -44.89 -28.65 30.21
N THR A 331 -44.92 -28.92 31.52
CA THR A 331 -43.73 -28.87 32.36
C THR A 331 -42.76 -30.00 31.98
N ILE A 332 -41.46 -29.67 31.89
CA ILE A 332 -40.39 -30.63 31.63
C ILE A 332 -39.67 -30.96 32.93
N GLU A 333 -39.54 -32.24 33.28
CA GLU A 333 -38.75 -32.68 34.42
C GLU A 333 -37.51 -33.44 33.94
N PHE A 334 -36.33 -32.90 34.19
CA PHE A 334 -35.06 -33.55 33.87
C PHE A 334 -34.69 -34.52 34.99
N GLN A 335 -34.71 -35.83 34.70
CA GLN A 335 -34.61 -36.87 35.73
C GLN A 335 -33.18 -37.40 35.92
N ALA A 336 -32.50 -37.70 34.82
CA ALA A 336 -31.20 -38.37 34.89
C ALA A 336 -30.42 -38.20 33.58
N LEU A 337 -29.13 -38.53 33.64
CA LEU A 337 -28.32 -38.77 32.46
C LEU A 337 -28.25 -40.26 32.20
N SER A 338 -28.49 -40.69 30.96
CA SER A 338 -28.23 -42.09 30.61
C SER A 338 -26.73 -42.34 30.75
N SER A 339 -26.33 -43.30 31.58
CA SER A 339 -24.93 -43.72 31.62
C SER A 339 -24.54 -44.17 30.21
N ALA A 340 -23.57 -43.49 29.60
CA ALA A 340 -22.76 -44.15 28.58
C ALA A 340 -22.24 -45.43 29.24
N ARG A 341 -22.42 -46.59 28.61
CA ARG A 341 -21.79 -47.83 29.09
C ARG A 341 -20.33 -47.48 29.35
N ALA A 342 -19.93 -47.47 30.62
CA ALA A 342 -18.53 -47.42 30.98
C ALA A 342 -17.94 -48.73 30.47
N THR A 343 -17.40 -48.72 29.26
CA THR A 343 -16.47 -49.75 28.82
C THR A 343 -15.29 -49.62 29.78
N SER A 344 -15.21 -50.55 30.74
CA SER A 344 -14.03 -50.73 31.56
C SER A 344 -12.82 -50.87 30.65
N LEU A 345 -11.96 -49.86 30.66
CA LEU A 345 -10.56 -50.01 30.28
C LEU A 345 -9.87 -50.66 31.49
N GLU A 346 -9.69 -51.98 31.42
CA GLU A 346 -8.53 -52.65 32.02
C GLU A 346 -7.39 -52.69 30.99
#